data_AF-A0A7V3XGR0-F1
#
_entry.id   AF-A0A7V3XGR0-F1
#
_cell.length_a   1.000
_cell.length_b   1.000
_cell.length_c   1.000
_cell.angle_alpha   90.00
_cell.angle_beta   90.00
_cell.angle_gamma   90.00
#
_symmetry.space_group_name_H-M   'P 1'
#
loop_
_entity.id
_entity.type
_entity.pdbx_description
1 polymer ?
#
loop_
_entity_poly.entity_id
_entity_poly.type
_entity_poly.pdbx_seq_one_letter_code
_entity_poly.pdbx_strand_id
1 'polypeptide(L)'
;MRIVCAWCEKEGKSALICEVEPFDDPMETHGICVAHRASFLAELARSLTPPQSDASFRASAEPARAEPAVPAPETRRLAEWLGEGQELVRLFVPRLAEQIAALERRCAAAEQAHAELERRVEDARREAANLEEANRRWRELEAEILALLDPLIDRVLTDTIRPMYRLSRTLRARRPRAPKSS
;
A
#
# COMPACT_ATOMS: atom_id res chain seq x y z
N MET A 1 -9.13 -26.84 38.84
CA MET A 1 -9.02 -25.89 37.73
C MET A 1 -9.89 -26.38 36.60
N ARG A 2 -10.71 -25.49 36.02
CA ARG A 2 -11.60 -25.85 34.91
C ARG A 2 -10.96 -25.44 33.58
N ILE A 3 -11.02 -26.32 32.60
CA ILE A 3 -10.61 -26.00 31.22
C ILE A 3 -11.86 -25.77 30.40
N VAL A 4 -12.02 -24.57 29.86
CA VAL A 4 -13.18 -24.15 29.08
C VAL A 4 -12.79 -23.88 27.62
N CYS A 5 -13.66 -24.25 26.68
CA CYS A 5 -13.48 -23.99 25.26
C CYS A 5 -13.80 -22.52 24.95
N ALA A 6 -12.80 -21.76 24.54
CA ALA A 6 -12.96 -20.34 24.21
C ALA A 6 -13.96 -20.07 23.08
N TRP A 7 -14.20 -21.06 22.21
CA TRP A 7 -15.14 -20.92 21.10
C TRP A 7 -16.57 -21.30 21.49
N CYS A 8 -16.75 -22.37 22.27
CA CYS A 8 -18.06 -22.70 22.84
C CYS A 8 -18.58 -21.56 23.73
N GLU A 9 -17.69 -20.93 24.52
CA GLU A 9 -18.03 -19.80 25.37
C GLU A 9 -18.54 -18.61 24.56
N LYS A 10 -17.83 -18.26 23.46
CA LYS A 10 -18.28 -17.21 22.53
C LYS A 10 -19.59 -17.55 21.81
N GLU A 11 -19.86 -18.83 21.57
CA GLU A 11 -21.11 -19.31 20.97
C GLU A 11 -22.27 -19.43 21.97
N GLY A 12 -22.03 -19.15 23.27
CA GLY A 12 -23.02 -19.31 24.33
C GLY A 12 -23.40 -20.77 24.62
N LYS A 13 -22.54 -21.73 24.25
CA LYS A 13 -22.72 -23.17 24.47
C LYS A 13 -21.92 -23.64 25.68
N SER A 14 -22.22 -24.85 26.15
CA SER A 14 -21.43 -25.50 27.21
C SER A 14 -19.95 -25.52 26.81
N ALA A 15 -19.14 -24.78 27.57
CA ALA A 15 -17.72 -24.60 27.29
C ALA A 15 -16.84 -25.55 28.10
N LEU A 16 -17.35 -26.21 29.14
CA LEU A 16 -16.52 -27.08 29.98
C LEU A 16 -15.98 -28.27 29.18
N ILE A 17 -14.65 -28.36 29.06
CA ILE A 17 -13.96 -29.48 28.40
C ILE A 17 -13.67 -30.56 29.45
N CYS A 18 -13.04 -30.17 30.55
CA CYS A 18 -12.72 -31.05 31.67
C CYS A 18 -12.31 -30.24 32.92
N GLU A 19 -12.23 -30.93 34.04
CA GLU A 19 -11.61 -30.43 35.26
C GLU A 19 -10.28 -31.15 35.48
N VAL A 20 -9.27 -30.41 35.89
CA VAL A 20 -7.93 -30.92 36.20
C VAL A 20 -7.50 -30.44 37.58
N GLU A 21 -6.65 -31.22 38.25
CA GLU A 21 -6.08 -30.86 39.55
C GLU A 21 -5.35 -29.50 39.47
N PRO A 22 -5.45 -28.65 40.52
CA PRO A 22 -6.18 -28.86 41.78
C PRO A 22 -7.69 -28.63 41.63
N PHE A 23 -8.54 -29.56 42.05
CA PHE A 23 -10.00 -29.49 41.82
C PHE A 23 -10.69 -28.34 42.58
N ASP A 24 -10.11 -27.91 43.71
CA ASP A 24 -10.64 -26.81 44.52
C ASP A 24 -10.23 -25.41 44.02
N ASP A 25 -9.42 -25.35 42.95
CA ASP A 25 -9.02 -24.08 42.34
C ASP A 25 -10.12 -23.56 41.39
N PRO A 26 -10.73 -22.39 41.68
CA PRO A 26 -11.78 -21.80 40.85
C PRO A 26 -11.28 -21.24 39.52
N MET A 27 -9.96 -21.22 39.28
CA MET A 27 -9.39 -20.72 38.03
C MET A 27 -9.93 -21.48 36.81
N GLU A 28 -10.27 -20.70 35.79
CA GLU A 28 -10.63 -21.18 34.46
C GLU A 28 -9.46 -20.91 33.51
N THR A 29 -9.17 -21.90 32.65
CA THR A 29 -8.19 -21.76 31.58
C THR A 29 -8.84 -22.08 30.25
N HIS A 30 -8.44 -21.37 29.20
CA HIS A 30 -9.04 -21.48 27.89
C HIS A 30 -8.32 -22.50 27.00
N GLY A 31 -9.08 -23.45 26.47
CA GLY A 31 -8.67 -24.41 25.45
C GLY A 31 -9.60 -24.41 24.24
N ILE A 32 -9.46 -25.41 23.37
CA ILE A 32 -10.36 -25.66 22.23
C ILE A 32 -10.84 -27.11 22.32
N CYS A 33 -12.15 -27.33 22.27
CA CYS A 33 -12.71 -28.67 22.32
C CYS A 33 -12.40 -29.46 21.04
N VAL A 34 -12.52 -30.79 21.09
CA VAL A 34 -12.19 -31.67 19.95
C VAL A 34 -12.98 -31.31 18.69
N ALA A 35 -14.26 -30.92 18.83
CA ALA A 35 -15.10 -30.53 17.70
C ALA A 35 -14.62 -29.25 17.02
N HIS A 36 -14.35 -28.20 17.80
CA HIS A 36 -13.83 -26.94 17.27
C HIS A 36 -12.42 -27.07 16.71
N ARG A 37 -11.58 -27.91 17.34
CA ARG A 37 -10.26 -28.25 16.81
C ARG A 37 -10.38 -28.94 15.45
N ALA A 38 -11.27 -29.92 15.30
CA ALA A 38 -11.50 -30.61 14.03
C ALA A 38 -12.03 -29.65 12.94
N SER A 39 -12.97 -28.76 13.30
CA SER A 39 -13.49 -27.74 12.37
C SER A 39 -12.39 -26.79 11.89
N PHE A 40 -11.58 -26.28 12.82
CA PHE A 40 -10.46 -25.40 12.51
C PHE A 40 -9.45 -26.07 11.58
N LEU A 41 -9.05 -27.31 11.88
CA LEU A 41 -8.12 -28.06 11.05
C LEU A 41 -8.69 -28.36 9.65
N ALA A 42 -9.99 -28.63 9.54
CA ALA A 42 -10.64 -28.89 8.25
C ALA A 42 -10.80 -27.62 7.39
N GLU A 43 -11.07 -26.48 8.01
CA GLU A 43 -11.11 -25.18 7.32
C GLU A 43 -9.72 -24.74 6.87
N LEU A 44 -8.73 -24.93 7.75
CA LEU A 44 -7.33 -24.70 7.44
C LEU A 44 -6.88 -25.59 6.28
N ALA A 45 -7.17 -26.90 6.30
CA ALA A 45 -6.84 -27.82 5.21
C ALA A 45 -7.43 -27.38 3.87
N ARG A 46 -8.69 -26.92 3.85
CA ARG A 46 -9.34 -26.38 2.64
C ARG A 46 -8.67 -25.13 2.10
N SER A 47 -8.22 -24.23 2.97
CA SER A 47 -7.51 -23.01 2.58
C SER A 47 -6.08 -23.28 2.06
N LEU A 48 -5.55 -24.48 2.32
CA LEU A 48 -4.18 -24.87 2.00
C LEU A 48 -4.05 -25.80 0.78
N THR A 49 -5.14 -26.39 0.27
CA THR A 49 -5.14 -27.23 -0.96
C THR A 49 -5.08 -26.39 -2.25
N PRO A 50 -4.00 -26.50 -3.07
CA PRO A 50 -4.05 -26.14 -4.49
C PRO A 50 -4.81 -27.24 -5.29
N PRO A 51 -5.29 -26.96 -6.52
CA PRO A 51 -5.91 -27.99 -7.37
C PRO A 51 -4.90 -29.12 -7.63
N GLN A 52 -5.33 -30.37 -7.39
CA GLN A 52 -4.47 -31.55 -7.49
C GLN A 52 -4.05 -31.82 -8.93
N SER A 53 -2.75 -32.02 -9.15
CA SER A 53 -2.24 -32.77 -10.30
C SER A 53 -1.93 -34.20 -9.83
N ASP A 54 -2.54 -35.16 -10.50
CA ASP A 54 -2.38 -36.60 -10.29
C ASP A 54 -0.90 -37.02 -10.32
N ALA A 55 -0.45 -37.69 -9.26
CA ALA A 55 0.75 -38.52 -9.29
C ALA A 55 0.60 -39.70 -8.34
N SER A 56 0.17 -40.81 -8.91
CA SER A 56 0.29 -42.16 -8.37
C SER A 56 1.74 -42.45 -7.94
N PHE A 57 1.96 -42.93 -6.71
CA PHE A 57 3.13 -43.75 -6.42
C PHE A 57 2.79 -44.92 -5.51
N ARG A 58 3.42 -46.05 -5.86
CA ARG A 58 3.07 -47.43 -5.54
C ARG A 58 3.32 -47.80 -4.08
N ALA A 59 2.43 -48.64 -3.56
CA ALA A 59 2.73 -49.56 -2.47
C ALA A 59 3.73 -50.65 -2.92
N SER A 60 4.70 -50.96 -2.07
CA SER A 60 5.38 -52.26 -2.02
C SER A 60 5.95 -52.49 -0.62
N ALA A 61 5.95 -53.77 -0.24
CA ALA A 61 5.88 -54.30 1.11
C ALA A 61 7.22 -54.46 1.88
N GLU A 62 7.06 -54.69 3.19
CA GLU A 62 8.01 -55.03 4.26
C GLU A 62 9.04 -56.14 3.96
N PRO A 63 10.07 -56.29 4.82
CA PRO A 63 9.97 -57.39 5.78
C PRO A 63 10.53 -57.13 7.22
N ALA A 64 10.01 -57.98 8.12
CA ALA A 64 10.65 -58.60 9.31
C ALA A 64 10.81 -57.81 10.62
N ARG A 65 9.73 -57.88 11.40
CA ARG A 65 9.54 -57.84 12.86
C ARG A 65 10.77 -58.07 13.76
N ALA A 66 11.04 -57.08 14.60
CA ALA A 66 11.33 -57.28 16.02
C ALA A 66 10.18 -56.62 16.80
N GLU A 67 9.54 -57.34 17.73
CA GLU A 67 8.48 -56.76 18.55
C GLU A 67 9.06 -55.67 19.46
N PRO A 68 8.65 -54.40 19.32
CA PRO A 68 9.06 -53.37 20.26
C PRO A 68 8.22 -53.53 21.54
N ALA A 69 8.88 -53.47 22.69
CA ALA A 69 8.22 -53.40 23.99
C ALA A 69 7.13 -52.32 23.95
N VAL A 70 5.88 -52.71 24.21
CA VAL A 70 4.72 -51.80 24.15
C VAL A 70 4.95 -50.68 25.18
N PRO A 71 5.16 -49.43 24.75
CA PRO A 71 5.37 -48.34 25.67
C PRO A 71 4.07 -48.05 26.43
N ALA A 72 4.18 -47.65 27.70
CA ALA A 72 3.04 -47.31 28.54
C ALA A 72 2.09 -46.32 27.81
N PRO A 73 0.77 -46.38 28.01
CA PRO A 73 -0.22 -45.64 27.21
C PRO A 73 0.03 -44.12 27.18
N GLU A 74 0.59 -43.55 28.24
CA GLU A 74 0.98 -42.14 28.33
C GLU A 74 2.16 -41.78 27.39
N THR A 75 3.17 -42.65 27.32
CA THR A 75 4.34 -42.48 26.44
C THR A 75 3.98 -42.62 24.96
N ARG A 76 2.98 -43.44 24.61
CA ARG A 76 2.45 -43.54 23.24
C ARG A 76 1.73 -42.27 22.81
N ARG A 77 0.89 -41.69 23.68
CA ARG A 77 0.16 -40.45 23.42
C ARG A 77 1.08 -39.24 23.27
N LEU A 78 2.16 -39.18 24.05
CA LEU A 78 3.20 -38.16 23.91
C LEU A 78 3.98 -38.32 22.60
N ALA A 79 4.31 -39.54 22.19
CA ALA A 79 4.99 -39.81 20.92
C ALA A 79 4.10 -39.47 19.70
N GLU A 80 2.82 -39.81 19.75
CA GLU A 80 1.83 -39.43 18.72
C GLU A 80 1.68 -37.90 18.64
N TRP A 81 1.58 -37.22 19.78
CA TRP A 81 1.51 -35.76 19.83
C TRP A 81 2.78 -35.06 19.30
N LEU A 82 3.96 -35.57 19.65
CA LEU A 82 5.24 -35.08 19.13
C LEU A 82 5.39 -35.35 17.62
N GLY A 83 4.92 -36.50 17.13
CA GLY A 83 4.90 -36.83 15.70
C GLY A 83 3.95 -35.92 14.90
N GLU A 84 2.74 -35.68 15.41
CA GLU A 84 1.81 -34.69 14.84
C GLU A 84 2.42 -33.28 14.82
N GLY A 85 3.08 -32.88 15.92
CA GLY A 85 3.79 -31.60 16.00
C GLY A 85 4.94 -31.49 14.99
N GLN A 86 5.72 -32.57 14.81
CA GLN A 86 6.81 -32.60 13.83
C GLN A 86 6.31 -32.52 12.39
N GLU A 87 5.21 -33.19 12.04
CA GLU A 87 4.62 -33.08 10.70
C GLU A 87 4.07 -31.68 10.42
N LEU A 88 3.44 -31.04 11.41
CA LEU A 88 3.04 -29.64 11.29
C LEU A 88 4.26 -28.73 11.08
N VAL A 89 5.31 -28.88 11.88
CA VAL A 89 6.54 -28.10 11.69
C VAL A 89 7.13 -28.31 10.29
N ARG A 90 7.19 -29.56 9.82
CA ARG A 90 7.72 -29.92 8.49
C ARG A 90 6.90 -29.32 7.35
N LEU A 91 5.57 -29.27 7.48
CA LEU A 91 4.68 -28.74 6.45
C LEU A 91 4.62 -27.21 6.45
N PHE A 92 4.63 -26.59 7.64
CA PHE A 92 4.32 -25.17 7.78
C PHE A 92 5.55 -24.26 7.79
N VAL A 93 6.68 -24.70 8.39
CA VAL A 93 7.88 -23.85 8.49
C VAL A 93 8.43 -23.44 7.12
N PRO A 94 8.55 -24.34 6.12
CA PRO A 94 9.03 -23.94 4.79
C PRO A 94 8.12 -22.89 4.14
N ARG A 95 6.79 -23.08 4.25
CA ARG A 95 5.81 -22.15 3.68
C ARG A 95 5.85 -20.78 4.36
N LEU A 96 5.99 -20.74 5.69
CA LEU A 96 6.15 -19.49 6.43
C LEU A 96 7.47 -18.81 6.04
N ALA A 97 8.56 -19.56 5.89
CA ALA A 97 9.84 -19.02 5.42
C ALA A 97 9.75 -18.42 4.01
N GLU A 98 9.05 -19.10 3.09
CA GLU A 98 8.78 -18.57 1.74
C GLU A 98 7.94 -17.29 1.78
N GLN A 99 6.92 -17.24 2.64
CA GLN A 99 6.09 -16.04 2.82
C GLN A 99 6.89 -14.87 3.40
N ILE A 100 7.73 -15.12 4.41
CA ILE A 100 8.64 -14.11 4.97
C ILE A 100 9.57 -13.59 3.89
N ALA A 101 10.24 -14.47 3.16
CA ALA A 101 11.15 -14.07 2.07
C ALA A 101 10.42 -13.28 0.96
N ALA A 102 9.16 -13.62 0.67
CA ALA A 102 8.36 -12.86 -0.29
C ALA A 102 7.99 -11.47 0.24
N LEU A 103 7.67 -11.34 1.53
CA LEU A 103 7.42 -10.05 2.17
C LEU A 103 8.68 -9.19 2.21
N GLU A 104 9.83 -9.75 2.56
CA GLU A 104 11.12 -9.05 2.54
C GLU A 104 11.44 -8.49 1.16
N ARG A 105 11.26 -9.28 0.10
CA ARG A 105 11.44 -8.80 -1.28
C ARG A 105 10.49 -7.66 -1.63
N ARG A 106 9.24 -7.73 -1.17
CA ARG A 106 8.25 -6.66 -1.41
C ARG A 106 8.60 -5.38 -0.64
N CYS A 107 9.07 -5.50 0.61
CA CYS A 107 9.54 -4.37 1.41
C CYS A 107 10.74 -3.70 0.74
N ALA A 108 11.76 -4.48 0.34
CA ALA A 108 12.93 -3.96 -0.35
C ALA A 108 12.56 -3.25 -1.67
N ALA A 109 11.64 -3.82 -2.46
CA ALA A 109 11.15 -3.18 -3.68
C ALA A 109 10.38 -1.87 -3.39
N ALA A 110 9.58 -1.85 -2.33
CA ALA A 110 8.85 -0.65 -1.91
C ALA A 110 9.79 0.46 -1.43
N GLU A 111 10.84 0.12 -0.67
CA GLU A 111 11.87 1.07 -0.23
C GLU A 111 12.63 1.67 -1.42
N GLN A 112 13.02 0.83 -2.40
CA GLN A 112 13.65 1.30 -3.64
C GLN A 112 12.73 2.24 -4.44
N ALA A 113 11.44 1.89 -4.57
CA ALA A 113 10.46 2.73 -5.23
C ALA A 113 10.24 4.06 -4.50
N HIS A 114 10.23 4.04 -3.16
CA HIS A 114 10.12 5.24 -2.35
C HIS A 114 11.32 6.17 -2.53
N ALA A 115 12.54 5.64 -2.44
CA ALA A 115 13.77 6.41 -2.66
C ALA A 115 13.82 7.02 -4.07
N GLU A 116 13.32 6.31 -5.09
CA GLU A 116 13.21 6.83 -6.44
C GLU A 116 12.20 7.98 -6.54
N LEU A 117 11.03 7.86 -5.90
CA LEU A 117 10.05 8.93 -5.85
C LEU A 117 10.58 10.16 -5.12
N GLU A 118 11.31 9.99 -4.03
CA GLU A 118 11.95 11.09 -3.32
C GLU A 118 12.94 11.84 -4.22
N ARG A 119 13.79 11.12 -4.96
CA ARG A 119 14.69 11.74 -5.95
C ARG A 119 13.92 12.54 -7.00
N ARG A 120 12.86 11.96 -7.57
CA ARG A 120 12.03 12.63 -8.58
C ARG A 120 11.34 13.88 -8.06
N VAL A 121 10.87 13.86 -6.80
CA VAL A 121 10.26 15.03 -6.17
C VAL A 121 11.29 16.13 -5.97
N GLU A 122 12.50 15.78 -5.53
CA GLU A 122 13.58 16.74 -5.34
C GLU A 122 14.04 17.36 -6.66
N ASP A 123 14.19 16.56 -7.72
CA ASP A 123 14.52 17.06 -9.06
C ASP A 123 13.44 18.00 -9.60
N ALA A 124 12.16 17.63 -9.45
CA ALA A 124 11.04 18.48 -9.87
C ALA A 124 10.99 19.81 -9.08
N ARG A 125 11.33 19.80 -7.78
CA ARG A 125 11.43 21.02 -6.97
C ARG A 125 12.55 21.93 -7.45
N ARG A 126 13.72 21.36 -7.79
CA ARG A 126 14.84 22.13 -8.35
C ARG A 126 14.47 22.75 -9.69
N GLU A 127 13.81 21.98 -10.56
CA GLU A 127 13.33 22.49 -11.85
C GLU A 127 12.31 23.63 -11.66
N ALA A 128 11.34 23.47 -10.75
CA ALA A 128 10.38 24.52 -10.43
C ALA A 128 11.07 25.80 -9.94
N ALA A 129 12.04 25.69 -9.01
CA ALA A 129 12.80 26.83 -8.53
C ALA A 129 13.59 27.53 -9.65
N ASN A 130 14.19 26.76 -10.57
CA ASN A 130 14.89 27.31 -11.73
C ASN A 130 13.95 28.06 -12.67
N LEU A 131 12.75 27.51 -12.92
CA LEU A 131 11.73 28.14 -13.75
C LEU A 131 11.16 29.41 -13.13
N GLU A 132 10.94 29.41 -11.81
CA GLU A 132 10.50 30.61 -11.07
C GLU A 132 11.53 31.73 -11.15
N GLU A 133 12.81 31.41 -10.99
CA GLU A 133 13.89 32.38 -11.13
C GLU A 133 14.03 32.91 -12.57
N ALA A 134 13.92 32.03 -13.57
CA ALA A 134 13.91 32.45 -14.96
C ALA A 134 12.71 33.37 -15.26
N ASN A 135 11.52 33.05 -14.75
CA ASN A 135 10.32 33.86 -14.91
C ASN A 135 10.47 35.24 -14.23
N ARG A 136 11.08 35.28 -13.05
CA ARG A 136 11.42 36.53 -12.35
C ARG A 136 12.27 37.44 -13.24
N ARG A 137 13.36 36.89 -13.81
CA ARG A 137 14.26 37.64 -14.73
C ARG A 137 13.55 38.13 -15.98
N TRP A 138 12.67 37.32 -16.56
CA TRP A 138 11.88 37.75 -17.73
C TRP A 138 10.97 38.93 -17.40
N ARG A 139 10.33 38.92 -16.23
CA ARG A 139 9.49 40.05 -15.78
C ARG A 139 10.30 41.31 -15.50
N GLU A 140 11.50 41.16 -14.94
CA GLU A 140 12.41 42.29 -14.74
C GLU A 140 12.81 42.92 -16.09
N LEU A 141 13.21 42.10 -17.06
CA LEU A 141 13.52 42.56 -18.42
C LEU A 141 12.31 43.19 -19.12
N GLU A 142 11.12 42.62 -18.98
CA GLU A 142 9.89 43.20 -19.50
C GLU A 142 9.63 44.58 -18.90
N ALA A 143 9.77 44.72 -17.57
CA ALA A 143 9.63 46.00 -16.89
C ALA A 143 10.67 47.03 -17.36
N GLU A 144 11.92 46.63 -17.57
CA GLU A 144 12.97 47.50 -18.12
C GLU A 144 12.64 47.96 -19.54
N ILE A 145 12.18 47.05 -20.41
CA ILE A 145 11.78 47.39 -21.79
C ILE A 145 10.61 48.39 -21.77
N LEU A 146 9.59 48.14 -20.96
CA LEU A 146 8.45 49.05 -20.84
C LEU A 146 8.88 50.42 -20.31
N ALA A 147 9.75 50.47 -19.31
CA ALA A 147 10.29 51.72 -18.77
C ALA A 147 11.09 52.53 -19.81
N LEU A 148 11.73 51.86 -20.78
CA LEU A 148 12.41 52.52 -21.90
C LEU A 148 11.45 52.98 -23.01
N LEU A 149 10.39 52.21 -23.27
CA LEU A 149 9.42 52.50 -24.34
C LEU A 149 8.45 53.61 -23.96
N ASP A 150 8.00 53.67 -22.70
CA ASP A 150 6.99 54.63 -22.25
C ASP A 150 7.36 56.10 -22.58
N PRO A 151 8.57 56.60 -22.28
CA PRO A 151 8.96 57.96 -22.63
C PRO A 151 9.03 58.21 -24.14
N LEU A 152 9.39 57.19 -24.93
CA LEU A 152 9.46 57.30 -26.38
C LEU A 152 8.04 57.39 -26.97
N ILE A 153 7.12 56.57 -26.48
CA ILE A 153 5.71 56.60 -26.87
C ILE A 153 5.11 57.96 -26.52
N ASP A 154 5.33 58.45 -25.29
CA ASP A 154 4.84 59.76 -24.85
C ASP A 154 5.38 60.91 -25.70
N ARG A 155 6.66 60.85 -26.06
CA ARG A 155 7.29 61.84 -26.94
C ARG A 155 6.68 61.81 -28.33
N VAL A 156 6.52 60.63 -28.95
CA VAL A 156 5.90 60.50 -30.28
C VAL A 156 4.44 60.97 -30.27
N LEU A 157 3.68 60.61 -29.23
CA LEU A 157 2.29 61.05 -29.08
C LEU A 157 2.19 62.56 -28.93
N THR A 158 3.07 63.16 -28.11
CA THR A 158 3.02 64.59 -27.78
C THR A 158 3.57 65.48 -28.89
N ASP A 159 4.69 65.08 -29.49
CA ASP A 159 5.44 65.94 -30.41
C ASP A 159 5.03 65.74 -31.87
N THR A 160 4.54 64.54 -32.22
CA THR A 160 4.21 64.21 -33.62
C THR A 160 2.70 64.06 -33.80
N ILE A 161 2.09 63.11 -33.09
CA ILE A 161 0.70 62.70 -33.37
C ILE A 161 -0.30 63.80 -32.96
N ARG A 162 -0.16 64.37 -31.76
CA ARG A 162 -1.09 65.37 -31.24
C ARG A 162 -1.10 66.66 -32.09
N PRO A 163 0.05 67.23 -32.52
CA PRO A 163 0.06 68.38 -33.42
C PRO A 163 -0.57 68.08 -34.78
N MET A 164 -0.24 66.93 -35.39
CA MET A 164 -0.85 66.50 -36.65
C MET A 164 -2.38 66.38 -36.53
N TYR A 165 -2.86 65.78 -35.45
CA TYR A 165 -4.29 65.67 -35.19
C TYR A 165 -4.96 67.04 -35.07
N ARG A 166 -4.37 67.98 -34.29
CA ARG A 166 -4.87 69.36 -34.16
C ARG A 166 -4.94 70.09 -35.49
N LEU A 167 -3.90 69.97 -36.32
CA LEU A 167 -3.87 70.57 -37.66
C LEU A 167 -4.99 70.01 -38.53
N SER A 168 -5.11 68.68 -38.60
CA SER A 168 -6.15 68.01 -39.39
C SER A 168 -7.57 68.42 -38.97
N ARG A 169 -7.79 68.62 -37.66
CA ARG A 169 -9.09 69.05 -37.12
C ARG A 169 -9.40 70.49 -37.53
N THR A 170 -8.41 71.37 -37.48
CA THR A 170 -8.55 72.77 -37.91
C THR A 170 -8.88 72.86 -39.39
N LEU A 171 -8.21 72.07 -40.22
CA LEU A 171 -8.48 72.00 -41.66
C LEU A 171 -9.89 71.49 -41.96
N ARG A 172 -10.37 70.46 -41.26
CA ARG A 172 -11.76 69.99 -41.40
C ARG A 172 -12.78 71.04 -40.99
N ALA A 173 -12.54 71.76 -39.90
CA ALA A 173 -13.45 72.81 -39.42
C ALA A 173 -13.55 74.00 -40.39
N ARG A 174 -12.47 74.32 -41.10
CA ARG A 174 -12.45 75.37 -42.12
C ARG A 174 -13.01 74.95 -43.48
N ARG A 175 -13.32 73.65 -43.67
CA ARG A 175 -13.84 73.16 -44.94
C ARG A 175 -15.28 73.70 -45.12
N PRO A 176 -15.56 74.49 -46.16
CA PRO A 176 -16.89 75.04 -46.37
C PRO A 176 -17.90 73.89 -46.52
N ARG A 177 -19.06 74.02 -45.87
CA ARG A 177 -20.16 73.06 -46.05
C ARG A 177 -20.56 73.06 -47.52
N ALA A 178 -20.53 71.91 -48.17
CA ALA A 178 -21.03 71.77 -49.52
C ALA A 178 -22.50 72.25 -49.57
N PRO A 179 -22.89 73.02 -50.59
CA PRO A 179 -24.27 73.45 -50.74
C PRO A 179 -25.16 72.20 -50.82
N LYS A 180 -26.26 72.18 -50.04
CA LYS A 180 -27.23 71.09 -50.11
C LYS A 180 -27.88 71.15 -51.50
N SER A 181 -27.61 70.15 -52.33
CA SER A 181 -28.33 69.94 -53.59
C SER A 181 -29.79 69.66 -53.25
N SER A 182 -30.68 70.58 -53.68
CA SER A 182 -32.13 70.40 -53.67
C SER A 182 -32.56 69.62 -54.91
#